data_AF-A0A1J5P6K3-F1
#
_entry.id   AF-A0A1J5P6K3-F1
#
_cell.length_a   1.000
_cell.length_b   1.000
_cell.length_c   1.000
_cell.angle_alpha   90.00
_cell.angle_beta   90.00
_cell.angle_gamma   90.00
#
_symmetry.space_group_name_H-M   'P 1'
#
loop_
_entity.id
_entity.type
_entity.pdbx_description
1 polymer ?
#
loop_
_entity_poly.entity_id
_entity_poly.type
_entity_poly.pdbx_seq_one_letter_code
_entity_poly.pdbx_strand_id
1 'polypeptide(L)' 'MSGLKFQGRLERPIDRRADRPVELVEVGRGIYRGSAPVVAAGQWDPVLEGDAAGQRMFLSKNRVLLN' A
#
# COMPACT_ATOMS: atom_id res chain seq x y z
N MET A 1 0.63 -10.32 20.75
CA MET A 1 1.27 -10.30 19.42
C MET A 1 1.43 -8.84 19.04
N SER A 2 2.62 -8.26 19.20
CA SER A 2 2.91 -6.96 18.57
C SER A 2 3.25 -7.24 17.10
N GLY A 3 2.21 -7.50 16.31
CA GLY A 3 2.33 -7.64 14.86
C GLY A 3 2.58 -6.26 14.26
N LEU A 4 3.51 -6.18 13.32
CA LEU A 4 3.69 -5.00 12.46
C LEU A 4 2.33 -4.55 11.93
N LYS A 5 2.02 -3.27 12.04
CA LYS A 5 0.84 -2.71 11.39
C LYS A 5 1.24 -2.30 9.99
N PHE A 6 0.54 -2.80 8.98
CA PHE A 6 0.79 -2.41 7.60
C PHE A 6 -0.28 -1.43 7.10
N GLN A 7 0.15 -0.43 6.36
CA GLN A 7 -0.70 0.48 5.61
C GLN A 7 -0.28 0.49 4.13
N GLY A 8 -1.25 0.64 3.24
CA GLY A 8 -1.05 0.67 1.80
C GLY A 8 -1.50 2.00 1.19
N ARG A 9 -0.85 2.40 0.09
CA ARG A 9 -1.30 3.49 -0.78
C ARG A 9 -0.93 3.18 -2.23
N LEU A 10 -1.81 3.52 -3.15
CA LEU A 10 -1.48 3.61 -4.58
C LEU A 10 -1.13 5.06 -4.88
N GLU A 11 0.11 5.32 -5.28
CA GLU A 11 0.58 6.67 -5.63
C GLU A 11 0.65 6.83 -7.15
N ARG A 12 0.22 7.96 -7.68
CA ARG A 12 0.53 8.33 -9.07
C ARG A 12 1.97 8.88 -9.12
N PRO A 13 2.77 8.46 -10.12
CA PRO A 13 4.13 8.99 -10.26
C PRO A 13 4.17 10.52 -10.55
N ILE A 14 3.12 11.06 -11.17
CA ILE A 14 3.07 12.45 -11.64
C ILE A 14 2.04 13.28 -10.86
N ASP A 15 0.80 12.81 -10.74
CA ASP A 15 -0.29 13.56 -10.11
C ASP A 15 -0.76 12.94 -8.78
N ARG A 16 -0.14 13.37 -7.68
CA ARG A 16 -0.46 12.89 -6.33
C ARG A 16 -1.91 13.13 -5.89
N ARG A 17 -2.67 13.99 -6.57
CA ARG A 17 -4.10 14.20 -6.26
C ARG A 17 -4.94 12.95 -6.50
N ALA A 18 -4.44 12.04 -7.33
CA ALA A 18 -5.08 10.77 -7.60
C ALA A 18 -4.61 9.65 -6.68
N ASP A 19 -3.73 9.91 -5.70
CA ASP A 19 -3.29 8.91 -4.74
C ASP A 19 -4.48 8.34 -3.96
N ARG A 20 -4.49 7.01 -3.78
CA ARG A 20 -5.57 6.31 -3.10
C ARG A 20 -5.04 5.51 -1.92
N PRO A 21 -5.60 5.66 -0.70
CA PRO A 21 -5.28 4.74 0.38
C PRO A 21 -5.77 3.33 0.02
N VAL A 22 -5.04 2.32 0.48
CA VAL A 22 -5.43 0.92 0.39
C VAL A 22 -5.47 0.37 1.80
N GLU A 23 -6.67 0.04 2.27
CA GLU A 23 -6.84 -0.64 3.53
C GLU A 23 -6.28 -2.07 3.41
N LEU A 24 -5.44 -2.44 4.37
CA LEU A 24 -4.81 -3.76 4.45
C LEU A 24 -5.37 -4.50 5.64
N VAL A 25 -5.90 -5.71 5.39
CA VAL A 25 -6.41 -6.60 6.41
C VAL A 25 -5.49 -7.81 6.48
N GLU A 26 -5.13 -8.23 7.70
CA GLU A 26 -4.38 -9.46 7.92
C GLU A 26 -5.32 -10.67 7.67
N VAL A 27 -5.03 -11.46 6.64
CA VAL A 27 -5.82 -12.64 6.22
C VAL A 27 -5.15 -13.97 6.58
N GLY A 28 -3.98 -13.89 7.20
CA GLY A 28 -3.16 -15.00 7.68
C GLY A 28 -1.93 -14.41 8.37
N ARG A 29 -1.21 -15.20 9.17
CA ARG A 29 -0.09 -14.70 9.98
C ARG A 29 0.98 -14.02 9.09
N GLY A 30 1.10 -12.70 9.19
CA GLY A 30 2.02 -11.90 8.38
C GLY A 30 1.60 -11.73 6.90
N ILE A 31 0.38 -12.12 6.54
CA ILE A 31 -0.17 -11.99 5.19
C ILE A 31 -1.24 -10.92 5.21
N TYR A 32 -0.99 -9.82 4.50
CA TYR A 32 -1.89 -8.69 4.38
C TYR A 32 -2.50 -8.64 2.99
N ARG A 33 -3.80 -8.40 2.90
CA ARG A 33 -4.51 -8.19 1.64
C ARG A 33 -5.26 -6.87 1.68
N GLY A 34 -5.20 -6.15 0.58
CA GLY A 34 -6.02 -4.97 0.35
C GLY A 34 -6.52 -4.90 -1.07
N SER A 35 -7.50 -4.04 -1.29
CA SER A 35 -8.10 -3.79 -2.59
C SER A 35 -8.42 -2.31 -2.74
N ALA A 36 -8.17 -1.77 -3.92
CA ALA A 36 -8.63 -0.45 -4.32
C ALA A 36 -9.63 -0.61 -5.47
N PRO A 37 -10.93 -0.32 -5.27
CA PRO A 37 -11.89 -0.35 -6.36
C PRO A 37 -11.66 0.87 -7.28
N VAL A 38 -11.86 0.66 -8.58
CA VAL A 38 -11.84 1.71 -9.61
C VAL A 38 -10.52 2.50 -9.62
N VAL A 39 -9.46 1.83 -10.06
CA VAL A 39 -8.15 2.45 -10.31
C VAL A 39 -8.03 2.72 -11.81
N ALA A 40 -7.80 3.97 -12.18
CA ALA A 40 -7.61 4.33 -13.58
C ALA A 40 -6.35 3.66 -14.15
N ALA A 41 -6.38 3.33 -15.44
CA ALA A 41 -5.24 2.76 -16.15
C ALA A 41 -3.98 3.66 -16.06
N GLY A 42 -2.83 3.08 -16.42
CA GLY A 42 -1.54 3.74 -16.46
C GLY A 42 -0.63 3.37 -15.29
N GLN A 43 0.40 4.18 -15.10
CA GLN A 43 1.43 3.91 -14.09
C GLN A 43 0.98 4.28 -12.69
N TRP A 44 1.35 3.42 -11.75
CA TRP A 44 1.13 3.58 -10.32
C TRP A 44 2.32 3.04 -9.54
N ASP A 45 2.53 3.60 -8.36
CA ASP A 45 3.46 3.05 -7.39
C ASP A 45 2.68 2.56 -6.14
N PRO A 46 2.45 1.24 -5.98
CA PRO A 46 2.00 0.69 -4.70
C PRO A 46 3.08 0.91 -3.64
N VAL A 47 2.70 1.58 -2.57
CA VAL A 47 3.53 1.82 -1.39
C VAL A 47 2.95 1.05 -0.23
N LEU A 48 3.80 0.22 0.39
CA LEU A 48 3.50 -0.54 1.60
C LEU A 48 4.43 -0.06 2.72
N GLU A 49 3.85 0.34 3.84
CA GLU A 49 4.59 0.78 5.01
C GLU A 49 4.21 -0.08 6.21
N GLY A 50 5.21 -0.66 6.86
CA GLY A 50 5.05 -1.42 8.09
C GLY A 50 5.58 -0.62 9.28
N ASP A 51 4.74 -0.45 10.31
CA ASP A 51 5.04 0.24 11.56
C ASP A 51 5.07 -0.74 12.74
N ALA A 52 6.01 -0.51 13.66
CA ALA A 52 5.97 -1.07 15.00
C ALA A 52 6.20 0.04 16.03
N ALA A 53 5.22 0.24 16.91
CA ALA A 53 5.29 1.23 17.99
C ALA A 53 5.57 2.67 17.52
N GLY A 54 5.03 3.07 16.36
CA GLY A 54 5.22 4.41 15.80
C GLY A 54 6.54 4.61 15.06
N GLN A 55 7.35 3.56 14.92
CA GLN A 55 8.55 3.57 14.11
C GLN A 55 8.37 2.72 12.84
N ARG A 56 8.67 3.33 11.69
CA ARG A 56 8.68 2.66 10.39
C ARG A 56 9.76 1.58 10.36
N MET A 57 9.33 0.34 10.19
CA MET A 57 10.19 -0.85 10.09
C MET A 57 10.34 -1.33 8.65
N PHE A 58 9.35 -1.05 7.81
CA PHE A 58 9.31 -1.54 6.43
C PHE A 58 8.80 -0.45 5.49
N LEU A 59 9.42 -0.35 4.31
CA LEU A 59 8.92 0.43 3.20
C LEU A 59 9.20 -0.32 1.91
N SER A 60 8.14 -0.59 1.14
CA SER A 60 8.26 -1.06 -0.23
C SER A 60 7.53 -0.11 -1.15
N LYS A 61 8.17 0.24 -2.26
CA LYS A 61 7.60 1.06 -3.33
C LYS A 61 8.02 0.43 -4.65
N ASN A 62 7.05 -0.09 -5.39
CA ASN A 62 7.28 -0.73 -6.69
C ASN A 62 6.49 0.02 -7.76
N ARG A 63 6.93 -0.04 -9.02
CA ARG A 63 6.17 0.53 -10.13
C ARG A 63 5.38 -0.55 -10.85
N VAL A 64 4.10 -0.30 -11.10
CA VAL A 64 3.23 -1.16 -11.90
C VAL A 64 2.55 -0.36 -12.99
N LEU A 65 2.21 -1.05 -14.09
CA LEU A 65 1.36 -0.54 -15.15
C LEU A 65 0.02 -1.29 -15.06
N LEU A 66 -1.08 -0.55 -14.89
CA LEU A 66 -2.43 -1.10 -14.90
C LEU A 66 -3.06 -0.83 -16.27
N ASN A 67 -3.68 -1.85 -16.87
CA ASN A 67 -4.33 -1.79 -18.18
C ASN A 67 -5.84 -1.87 -18.05
#